data_AF-A0A953Q5B2-F1
#
_entry.id   AF-A0A953Q5B2-F1
#
_cell.length_a   1.000
_cell.length_b   1.000
_cell.length_c   1.000
_cell.angle_alpha   90.00
_cell.angle_beta   90.00
_cell.angle_gamma   90.00
#
_symmetry.space_group_name_H-M   'P 1'
#
loop_
_entity.id
_entity.type
_entity.pdbx_description
1 polymer ?
#
loop_
_entity_poly.entity_id
_entity_poly.type
_entity_poly.pdbx_seq_one_letter_code
_entity_poly.pdbx_strand_id
1 'polypeptide(L)'
;MSKYRIWSLAGAVGLLWTVISAAEEPVTFRGDISDSQCAFNVHSLTKSHKEMLKSKSGAAGHNSATCSLYCIAQLGGKFVLADKAHVYHLDNQDLPRRFVGQKVKLHGVLDPKTDTIHVVSIEAD
;
A
#
# COMPACT_ATOMS: atom_id res chain seq x y z
N MET A 1 -20.49 62.67 37.62
CA MET A 1 -19.39 62.69 36.62
C MET A 1 -18.19 61.94 37.19
N SER A 2 -17.39 61.33 36.30
CA SER A 2 -16.20 60.49 36.56
C SER A 2 -16.46 58.99 36.74
N LYS A 3 -16.35 58.27 35.61
CA LYS A 3 -16.26 56.80 35.55
C LYS A 3 -14.84 56.45 35.08
N TYR A 4 -14.27 55.48 35.78
CA TYR A 4 -12.88 55.07 35.74
C TYR A 4 -12.53 54.16 34.53
N ARG A 5 -11.29 54.33 34.07
CA ARG A 5 -10.27 53.30 33.71
C ARG A 5 -10.40 52.52 32.40
N ILE A 6 -9.51 52.92 31.47
CA ILE A 6 -8.65 52.16 30.54
C ILE A 6 -8.69 50.64 30.75
N TRP A 7 -9.07 49.89 29.70
CA TRP A 7 -8.60 48.52 29.47
C TRP A 7 -8.20 48.34 27.99
N SER A 8 -7.12 47.59 27.83
CA SER A 8 -6.12 47.68 26.77
C SER A 8 -6.53 47.16 25.39
N LEU A 9 -5.98 47.80 24.36
CA LEU A 9 -5.88 47.29 23.00
C LEU A 9 -4.79 46.22 22.90
N ALA A 10 -5.06 45.27 22.01
CA ALA A 10 -4.12 44.51 21.17
C ALA A 10 -3.30 43.36 21.81
N GLY A 11 -3.35 42.21 21.14
CA GLY A 11 -2.32 41.18 21.28
C GLY A 11 -2.76 39.73 21.08
N ALA A 12 -3.62 39.41 20.10
CA ALA A 12 -3.81 38.01 19.71
C ALA A 12 -2.58 37.55 18.89
N VAL A 13 -1.53 37.09 19.56
CA VAL A 13 -0.38 36.44 18.93
C VAL A 13 -0.80 35.03 18.51
N GLY A 14 -1.06 34.84 17.22
CA GLY A 14 -1.30 33.51 16.65
C GLY A 14 0.01 32.71 16.63
N LEU A 15 0.08 31.63 17.41
CA LEU A 15 1.14 30.65 17.31
C LEU A 15 0.98 29.85 16.00
N LEU A 16 1.79 30.18 15.00
CA LEU A 16 1.99 29.36 13.81
C LEU A 16 2.85 28.15 14.18
N TRP A 17 2.21 26.99 14.38
CA TRP A 17 2.90 25.71 14.46
C TRP A 17 3.28 25.28 13.04
N THR A 18 4.53 25.50 12.66
CA THR A 18 5.11 24.88 11.47
C THR A 18 5.31 23.40 11.76
N VAL A 19 4.43 22.55 11.24
CA VAL A 19 4.63 21.09 11.20
C VAL A 19 5.74 20.80 10.18
N ILE A 20 6.92 20.46 10.67
CA ILE A 20 7.99 19.91 9.84
C ILE A 20 7.66 18.43 9.65
N SER A 21 7.16 18.06 8.47
CA SER A 21 7.10 16.65 8.08
C SER A 21 8.51 16.15 7.82
N ALA A 22 9.03 15.30 8.70
CA ALA A 22 10.20 14.49 8.39
C ALA A 22 9.81 13.55 7.24
N ALA A 23 10.52 13.63 6.11
CA ALA A 23 10.41 12.62 5.07
C ALA A 23 10.98 11.31 5.63
N GLU A 24 10.17 10.27 5.71
CA GLU A 24 10.65 8.95 6.09
C GLU A 24 11.54 8.41 4.96
N GLU A 25 12.73 7.92 5.33
CA GLU A 25 13.68 7.35 4.37
C GLU A 25 13.14 6.03 3.81
N PRO A 26 13.30 5.76 2.49
CA PRO A 26 12.88 4.50 1.91
C PRO A 26 13.59 3.30 2.55
N VAL A 27 12.82 2.27 2.88
CA VAL A 27 13.32 0.99 3.39
C VAL A 27 13.05 -0.13 2.39
N THR A 28 13.66 -1.30 2.63
CA THR A 28 13.48 -2.47 1.77
C THR A 28 12.47 -3.44 2.38
N PHE A 29 11.40 -3.69 1.65
CA PHE A 29 10.41 -4.72 1.92
C PHE A 29 10.70 -5.96 1.06
N ARG A 30 10.35 -7.15 1.57
CA ARG A 30 10.53 -8.41 0.85
C ARG A 30 9.23 -9.19 0.84
N GLY A 31 8.82 -9.65 -0.32
CA GLY A 31 7.56 -10.37 -0.47
C GLY A 31 7.30 -10.81 -1.90
N ASP A 32 6.10 -11.31 -2.12
CA ASP A 32 5.59 -11.69 -3.44
C ASP A 32 4.68 -10.58 -3.97
N ILE A 33 4.85 -10.18 -5.23
CA ILE A 33 3.85 -9.32 -5.90
C ILE A 33 2.63 -10.18 -6.27
N SER A 34 1.47 -9.83 -5.70
CA SER A 34 0.21 -10.57 -5.84
C SER A 34 -0.96 -9.64 -6.17
N ASP A 35 -2.14 -10.20 -6.44
CA ASP A 35 -3.40 -9.46 -6.42
C ASP A 35 -4.00 -9.34 -5.02
N SER A 36 -4.76 -8.26 -4.81
CA SER A 36 -5.44 -7.95 -3.56
C SER A 36 -6.48 -9.00 -3.14
N GLN A 37 -7.20 -9.61 -4.08
CA GLN A 37 -8.32 -10.50 -3.74
C GLN A 37 -7.82 -11.80 -3.10
N CYS A 38 -6.77 -12.39 -3.67
CA CYS A 38 -6.14 -13.56 -3.07
C CYS A 38 -5.33 -13.18 -1.82
N ALA A 39 -4.56 -12.09 -1.84
CA ALA A 39 -3.68 -11.74 -0.71
C ALA A 39 -4.45 -11.32 0.56
N PHE A 40 -5.56 -10.58 0.44
CA PHE A 40 -6.37 -10.13 1.58
C PHE A 40 -7.44 -11.13 2.03
N ASN A 41 -7.42 -12.37 1.55
CA ASN A 41 -8.45 -13.37 1.87
C ASN A 41 -9.88 -12.89 1.52
N VAL A 42 -10.02 -12.25 0.36
CA VAL A 42 -11.34 -11.95 -0.22
C VAL A 42 -11.80 -13.12 -1.08
N HIS A 43 -10.86 -13.72 -1.82
CA HIS A 43 -11.09 -14.81 -2.75
C HIS A 43 -10.19 -16.02 -2.47
N SER A 44 -9.39 -15.99 -1.40
CA SER A 44 -8.58 -17.13 -0.95
C SER A 44 -8.43 -17.19 0.57
N LEU A 45 -8.92 -18.28 1.17
CA LEU A 45 -8.79 -18.60 2.59
C LEU A 45 -7.34 -18.70 3.06
N THR A 46 -6.42 -19.12 2.19
CA THR A 46 -5.00 -19.28 2.53
C THR A 46 -4.13 -18.06 2.21
N LYS A 47 -4.73 -16.94 1.80
CA LYS A 47 -4.01 -15.75 1.33
C LYS A 47 -3.05 -16.06 0.17
N SER A 48 -3.41 -16.99 -0.71
CA SER A 48 -2.53 -17.49 -1.77
C SER A 48 -3.31 -17.98 -2.99
N HIS A 49 -2.65 -18.21 -4.12
CA HIS A 49 -3.33 -18.78 -5.28
C HIS A 49 -3.54 -20.30 -5.20
N LYS A 50 -3.05 -20.98 -4.14
CA LYS A 50 -2.89 -22.44 -4.13
C LYS A 50 -4.21 -23.20 -4.30
N GLU A 51 -5.27 -22.82 -3.58
CA GLU A 51 -6.57 -23.49 -3.72
C GLU A 51 -7.26 -23.17 -5.04
N MET A 52 -7.18 -21.93 -5.49
CA MET A 52 -7.79 -21.48 -6.74
C MET A 52 -7.15 -22.15 -7.95
N LEU A 53 -5.84 -22.38 -7.91
CA LEU A 53 -5.12 -23.11 -8.95
C LEU A 53 -5.46 -24.61 -8.96
N LYS A 54 -5.87 -25.20 -7.83
CA LYS A 54 -6.33 -26.59 -7.75
C LYS A 54 -7.75 -26.79 -8.28
N SER A 55 -8.61 -25.77 -8.22
CA SER A 55 -10.01 -25.86 -8.64
C SER A 55 -10.25 -25.71 -10.15
N LYS A 56 -9.20 -25.74 -10.97
CA LYS A 56 -9.21 -25.38 -12.42
C LYS A 56 -9.65 -23.94 -12.62
N SER A 57 -8.73 -22.99 -12.42
CA SER A 57 -9.01 -21.54 -12.48
C SER A 57 -9.49 -21.02 -13.86
N GLY A 58 -9.56 -21.89 -14.87
CA GLY A 58 -10.16 -21.59 -16.16
C GLY A 58 -9.49 -20.40 -16.84
N ALA A 59 -10.28 -19.40 -17.20
CA ALA A 59 -9.81 -18.17 -17.84
C ALA A 59 -8.85 -17.35 -16.96
N ALA A 60 -8.85 -17.53 -15.64
CA ALA A 60 -7.90 -16.85 -14.75
C ALA A 60 -6.46 -17.37 -14.92
N GLY A 61 -6.27 -18.51 -15.58
CA GLY A 61 -4.95 -19.06 -15.88
C GLY A 61 -4.48 -20.11 -14.87
N HIS A 62 -3.22 -20.53 -14.99
CA HIS A 62 -2.75 -21.80 -14.41
C HIS A 62 -1.58 -21.62 -13.43
N ASN A 63 -1.18 -20.38 -13.16
CA ASN A 63 -0.19 -20.04 -12.14
C ASN A 63 -0.55 -18.72 -11.45
N SER A 64 0.15 -18.41 -10.35
CA SER A 64 -0.08 -17.20 -9.56
C SER A 64 0.02 -15.91 -10.37
N ALA A 65 0.95 -15.84 -11.32
CA ALA A 65 1.15 -14.64 -12.13
C ALA A 65 -0.04 -14.40 -13.07
N THR A 66 -0.46 -15.42 -13.84
CA THR A 66 -1.61 -15.28 -14.75
C THR A 66 -2.90 -15.03 -13.98
N CYS A 67 -3.08 -15.69 -12.83
CA CYS A 67 -4.25 -15.51 -11.96
C CYS A 67 -4.34 -14.10 -11.41
N SER A 68 -3.22 -13.57 -10.89
CA SER A 68 -3.15 -12.20 -10.39
C SER A 68 -3.43 -11.17 -11.49
N LEU A 69 -2.80 -11.34 -12.67
CA LEU A 69 -3.01 -10.43 -13.80
C LEU A 69 -4.46 -10.45 -14.29
N TYR A 70 -5.09 -11.63 -14.34
CA TYR A 70 -6.51 -11.73 -14.66
C TYR A 70 -7.37 -11.04 -13.61
N CYS A 71 -7.12 -11.27 -12.32
CA CYS A 71 -7.83 -10.63 -11.23
C CYS A 71 -7.78 -9.10 -11.34
N ILE A 72 -6.60 -8.55 -11.62
CA ILE A 72 -6.40 -7.10 -11.75
C ILE A 72 -7.09 -6.56 -13.00
N ALA A 73 -6.97 -7.25 -14.14
CA ALA A 73 -7.52 -6.77 -15.41
C ALA A 73 -9.04 -6.94 -15.53
N GLN A 74 -9.60 -8.00 -14.94
CA GLN A 74 -10.99 -8.43 -15.18
C GLN A 74 -11.89 -8.31 -13.94
N LEU A 75 -11.31 -8.34 -12.74
CA LEU A 75 -12.07 -8.33 -11.48
C LEU A 75 -11.82 -7.06 -10.65
N GLY A 76 -11.03 -6.11 -11.17
CA GLY A 76 -10.74 -4.83 -10.51
C GLY A 76 -9.77 -4.93 -9.33
N GLY A 77 -9.04 -6.04 -9.21
CA GLY A 77 -7.99 -6.20 -8.18
C GLY A 77 -6.86 -5.18 -8.32
N LYS A 78 -6.04 -5.07 -7.27
CA LYS A 78 -4.85 -4.22 -7.24
C LYS A 78 -3.59 -5.04 -6.98
N PHE A 79 -2.44 -4.55 -7.47
CA PHE A 79 -1.14 -5.06 -7.07
C PHE A 79 -0.88 -4.74 -5.60
N VAL A 80 -0.39 -5.74 -4.89
CA VAL A 80 -0.01 -5.67 -3.48
C VAL A 80 1.33 -6.37 -3.28
N LEU A 81 2.03 -6.04 -2.21
CA LEU A 81 3.17 -6.82 -1.74
C LEU A 81 2.70 -7.71 -0.59
N ALA A 82 2.70 -9.03 -0.79
CA ALA A 82 2.40 -9.99 0.26
C ALA A 82 3.71 -10.55 0.83
N ASP A 83 4.00 -10.26 2.09
CA ASP A 83 5.05 -10.95 2.84
C ASP A 83 4.47 -12.19 3.58
N LYS A 84 5.24 -12.83 4.47
CA LYS A 84 4.79 -14.04 5.18
C LYS A 84 3.67 -13.78 6.20
N ALA A 85 3.56 -12.56 6.72
CA ALA A 85 2.68 -12.18 7.82
C ALA A 85 1.66 -11.10 7.39
N HIS A 86 2.03 -10.25 6.45
CA HIS A 86 1.38 -8.98 6.17
C HIS A 86 1.24 -8.72 4.67
N VAL A 87 0.25 -7.90 4.30
CA VAL A 87 -0.02 -7.55 2.90
C VAL A 87 -0.13 -6.04 2.82
N TYR A 88 0.78 -5.42 2.07
CA TYR A 88 0.81 -3.97 1.90
C TYR A 88 0.13 -3.57 0.59
N HIS A 89 -0.61 -2.47 0.63
CA HIS A 89 -1.04 -1.78 -0.57
C HIS A 89 0.17 -1.12 -1.27
N LEU A 90 0.10 -0.98 -2.59
CA LEU A 90 1.10 -0.27 -3.38
C LEU A 90 0.42 0.92 -4.05
N ASP A 91 0.98 2.11 -3.89
CA ASP A 91 0.44 3.31 -4.55
C ASP A 91 0.65 3.24 -6.08
N ASN A 92 1.79 2.71 -6.50
CA ASN A 92 2.13 2.50 -7.90
C ASN A 92 1.58 1.17 -8.41
N GLN A 93 0.61 1.24 -9.33
CA GLN A 93 -0.08 0.09 -9.90
C GLN A 93 0.45 -0.32 -11.30
N ASP A 94 1.54 0.28 -11.76
CA ASP A 94 2.15 -0.03 -13.07
C ASP A 94 3.47 -0.79 -12.91
N LEU A 95 4.37 -0.32 -12.05
CA LEU A 95 5.69 -0.93 -11.83
C LEU A 95 5.65 -2.40 -11.38
N PRO A 96 4.74 -2.83 -10.48
CA PRO A 96 4.73 -4.22 -10.00
C PRO A 96 4.37 -5.23 -11.09
N ARG A 97 3.74 -4.80 -12.19
CA ARG A 97 3.18 -5.69 -13.23
C ARG A 97 4.19 -6.67 -13.82
N ARG A 98 5.47 -6.28 -13.95
CA ARG A 98 6.53 -7.15 -14.50
C ARG A 98 7.07 -8.18 -13.50
N PHE A 99 6.73 -8.03 -12.21
CA PHE A 99 7.23 -8.84 -11.11
C PHE A 99 6.15 -9.75 -10.50
N VAL A 100 4.95 -9.76 -11.08
CA VAL A 100 3.81 -10.51 -10.54
C VAL A 100 4.12 -11.99 -10.45
N GLY A 101 3.83 -12.59 -9.30
CA GLY A 101 4.15 -13.98 -9.00
C GLY A 101 5.62 -14.26 -8.72
N GLN A 102 6.46 -13.22 -8.59
CA GLN A 102 7.88 -13.34 -8.21
C GLN A 102 8.10 -12.78 -6.81
N LYS A 103 9.17 -13.29 -6.17
CA LYS A 103 9.76 -12.68 -4.97
C LYS A 103 10.54 -11.45 -5.36
N VAL A 104 10.34 -10.38 -4.60
CA VAL A 104 10.98 -9.09 -4.85
C VAL A 104 11.59 -8.49 -3.61
N LYS A 105 12.57 -7.62 -3.85
CA LYS A 105 12.98 -6.53 -2.96
C LYS A 105 12.29 -5.26 -3.45
N LEU A 106 11.41 -4.70 -2.63
CA LEU A 106 10.70 -3.45 -2.91
C LEU A 106 11.28 -2.34 -2.04
N HIS A 107 11.83 -1.32 -2.65
CA HIS A 107 12.29 -0.11 -1.95
C HIS A 107 11.18 0.91 -1.94
N GLY A 108 10.82 1.43 -0.76
CA GLY A 108 9.73 2.38 -0.62
C GLY A 108 9.55 2.92 0.79
N VAL A 109 8.58 3.82 0.94
CA VAL A 109 8.22 4.43 2.24
C VAL A 109 6.83 3.94 2.62
N LEU A 110 6.67 3.40 3.83
CA LEU A 110 5.36 2.93 4.31
C LEU A 110 4.56 4.09 4.90
N ASP A 111 3.35 4.33 4.42
CA ASP A 111 2.35 5.09 5.17
C ASP A 111 1.66 4.13 6.16
N PRO A 112 1.95 4.22 7.47
CA PRO A 112 1.40 3.29 8.46
C PRO A 112 -0.09 3.51 8.71
N LYS A 113 -0.68 4.64 8.29
CA LYS A 113 -2.11 4.93 8.47
C LYS A 113 -2.97 4.18 7.46
N THR A 114 -2.44 4.00 6.26
CA THR A 114 -3.14 3.37 5.13
C THR A 114 -2.54 2.03 4.74
N ASP A 115 -1.44 1.64 5.39
CA ASP A 115 -0.71 0.41 5.10
C ASP A 115 -0.27 0.31 3.62
N THR A 116 0.05 1.48 3.07
CA THR A 116 0.43 1.66 1.66
C THR A 116 1.91 1.97 1.57
N ILE A 117 2.62 1.21 0.75
CA ILE A 117 4.01 1.54 0.42
C ILE A 117 4.01 2.47 -0.79
N HIS A 118 4.63 3.63 -0.61
CA HIS A 118 5.07 4.52 -1.68
C HIS A 118 6.26 3.91 -2.40
N VAL A 119 6.01 3.32 -3.57
CA VAL A 119 7.00 2.51 -4.29
C VAL A 119 8.04 3.39 -4.97
N VAL A 120 9.31 3.19 -4.62
CA VAL A 120 10.46 3.85 -5.27
C VAL A 120 11.06 2.94 -6.34
N SER A 121 11.35 1.69 -6.00
CA SER A 121 11.86 0.71 -6.96
C SER A 121 11.51 -0.72 -6.57
N ILE A 122 11.55 -1.62 -7.56
CA ILE A 122 11.32 -3.05 -7.36
C ILE A 122 12.38 -3.82 -8.16
N GLU A 123 12.97 -4.81 -7.52
CA GLU A 123 13.93 -5.74 -8.08
C GLU A 123 13.54 -7.18 -7.73
N ALA A 124 13.89 -8.13 -8.58
CA ALA A 124 13.72 -9.55 -8.23
C ALA A 124 14.64 -9.91 -7.04
N ASP A 125 14.15 -10.76 -6.13
CA ASP A 125 14.93 -11.21 -4.98
C ASP A 125 16.01 -12.24 -5.34
#